data_AF-A0A357AMX6-F1
#
_entry.id   AF-A0A357AMX6-F1
#
_cell.length_a   1.000
_cell.length_b   1.000
_cell.length_c   1.000
_cell.angle_alpha   90.00
_cell.angle_beta   90.00
_cell.angle_gamma   90.00
#
_symmetry.space_group_name_H-M   'P 1'
#
loop_
_entity.id
_entity.type
_entity.pdbx_description
1 polymer ?
#
loop_
_entity_poly.entity_id
_entity_poly.type
_entity_poly.pdbx_seq_one_letter_code
_entity_poly.pdbx_strand_id
1 'polypeptide(L)'
;PEDVEEIVSEHLIKGRIVKRLLLGETDQADVARSLDTVPFYAKQRRVALRNCGVINPENIDEYIAHDGYAALGKALTEMTPQSVIDEILKSGLRGRGGAGFPTGRKWQFAAKEA
;
A
#
# COMPACT_ATOMS: atom_id res chain seq x y z
N PRO A 1 6.11 23.46 12.56
CA PRO A 1 6.98 24.43 11.84
C PRO A 1 8.24 24.80 12.63
N GLU A 2 8.16 24.84 13.96
CA GLU A 2 9.25 25.21 14.87
C GLU A 2 10.52 24.35 14.67
N ASP A 3 10.39 23.06 14.37
CA ASP A 3 11.53 22.16 14.19
C ASP A 3 12.17 22.20 12.78
N VAL A 4 11.60 22.95 11.82
CA VAL A 4 12.01 22.88 10.41
C VAL A 4 13.47 23.31 10.22
N GLU A 5 13.88 24.39 10.87
CA GLU A 5 15.25 24.91 10.75
C GLU A 5 16.30 23.90 11.26
N GLU A 6 16.02 23.23 12.39
CA GLU A 6 16.88 22.18 12.92
C GLU A 6 16.93 20.96 11.99
N ILE A 7 15.78 20.50 11.48
CA ILE A 7 15.73 19.37 10.54
C ILE A 7 16.54 19.66 9.28
N VAL A 8 16.38 20.84 8.68
CA VAL A 8 17.10 21.20 7.46
C VAL A 8 18.60 21.29 7.73
N SER A 9 19.00 22.02 8.77
CA SER A 9 20.40 22.29 9.06
C SER A 9 21.16 21.06 9.56
N GLU A 10 20.55 20.22 10.39
CA GLU A 10 21.21 19.05 10.97
C GLU A 10 21.01 17.80 10.10
N HIS A 11 19.76 17.43 9.78
CA HIS A 11 19.47 16.16 9.10
C HIS A 11 19.76 16.22 7.60
N LEU A 12 19.24 17.23 6.89
CA LEU A 12 19.34 17.27 5.43
C LEU A 12 20.70 17.75 4.94
N ILE A 13 21.25 18.82 5.53
CA ILE A 13 22.50 19.42 5.08
C ILE A 13 23.72 18.70 5.67
N LYS A 14 23.71 18.40 6.97
CA LYS A 14 24.88 17.84 7.68
C LYS A 14 24.82 16.32 7.88
N GLY A 15 23.71 15.67 7.51
CA GLY A 15 23.51 14.22 7.67
C GLY A 15 23.36 13.74 9.12
N ARG A 16 23.20 14.65 10.09
CA ARG A 16 23.04 14.31 11.51
C ARG A 16 21.57 14.21 11.87
N ILE A 17 21.12 12.98 12.14
CA ILE A 17 19.71 12.72 12.43
C ILE A 17 19.28 13.41 13.74
N VAL A 18 18.20 14.18 13.69
CA VAL A 18 17.58 14.84 14.85
C VAL A 18 16.86 13.80 15.71
N LYS A 19 17.61 13.16 16.62
CA LYS A 19 17.16 11.99 17.41
C LYS A 19 15.87 12.22 18.20
N ARG A 20 15.65 13.40 18.78
CA ARG A 20 14.47 13.70 19.60
C ARG A 20 13.14 13.64 18.83
N LEU A 21 13.19 13.75 17.50
CA LEU A 21 12.01 13.71 16.63
C LEU A 21 11.75 12.32 16.03
N LEU A 22 12.61 11.35 16.32
CA LEU A 22 12.46 9.99 15.79
C LEU A 22 11.42 9.22 16.59
N LEU A 23 10.64 8.40 15.89
CA LEU A 23 9.65 7.52 16.49
C LEU A 23 10.32 6.24 17.06
N GLY A 24 10.35 6.11 18.39
CA GLY A 24 10.85 4.93 19.11
C GLY A 24 12.14 5.17 19.89
N GLU A 25 12.84 4.10 20.28
CA GLU A 25 14.13 4.20 21.00
C GLU A 25 15.22 4.81 20.11
N THR A 26 15.80 5.92 20.57
CA THR A 26 16.70 6.82 19.84
C THR A 26 18.20 6.46 19.97
N ASP A 27 18.50 5.44 20.76
CA ASP A 27 19.85 5.01 21.11
C ASP A 27 20.43 3.93 20.16
N GLN A 28 19.65 3.45 19.18
CA GLN A 28 20.13 2.48 18.20
C GLN A 28 20.95 3.16 17.09
N ALA A 29 22.05 2.53 16.67
CA ALA A 29 22.98 3.05 15.67
C ALA A 29 22.38 3.16 14.25
N ASP A 30 21.32 2.40 13.95
CA ASP A 30 20.63 2.37 12.66
C ASP A 30 19.17 2.85 12.81
N VAL A 31 18.95 4.14 12.62
CA VAL A 31 17.61 4.76 12.76
C VAL A 31 16.86 4.91 11.43
N ALA A 32 17.44 4.45 10.32
CA ALA A 32 16.73 4.31 9.05
C ALA A 32 15.82 3.07 9.10
N ARG A 33 14.75 3.16 9.90
CA ARG A 33 13.72 2.12 9.93
C ARG A 33 12.84 2.29 8.70
N SER A 34 13.00 1.42 7.71
CA SER A 34 11.95 1.18 6.72
C SER A 34 10.62 1.01 7.46
N LEU A 35 9.50 1.49 6.89
CA LEU A 35 8.17 1.36 7.50
C LEU A 35 7.90 -0.08 7.97
N ASP A 36 8.38 -1.08 7.22
CA ASP A 36 8.21 -2.50 7.52
C ASP A 36 8.92 -2.96 8.80
N THR A 37 9.97 -2.24 9.23
CA THR A 37 10.77 -2.56 10.41
C THR A 37 10.28 -1.86 11.67
N VAL A 38 9.38 -0.89 11.55
CA VAL A 38 8.79 -0.20 12.70
C VAL A 38 7.85 -1.17 13.43
N PRO A 39 7.98 -1.38 14.75
CA PRO A 39 7.18 -2.37 15.48
C PRO A 39 5.66 -2.26 15.28
N PHE A 40 5.16 -1.05 15.05
CA PHE A 40 3.75 -0.78 14.76
C PHE A 40 3.28 -1.40 13.43
N TYR A 41 4.08 -1.31 12.37
CA TYR A 41 3.74 -1.80 11.03
C TYR A 41 4.21 -3.24 10.80
N ALA A 42 5.28 -3.67 11.46
CA ALA A 42 5.89 -4.99 11.30
C ALA A 42 4.90 -6.17 11.53
N LYS A 43 3.85 -5.94 12.34
CA LYS A 43 2.81 -6.94 12.64
C LYS A 43 1.58 -6.86 11.72
N GLN A 44 1.57 -5.95 10.75
CA GLN A 44 0.43 -5.70 9.87
C GLN A 44 0.62 -6.35 8.50
N ARG A 45 -0.44 -6.98 7.97
CA ARG A 45 -0.46 -7.45 6.57
C ARG A 45 -1.15 -6.41 5.68
N ARG A 46 -0.37 -5.47 5.14
CA ARG A 46 -0.87 -4.31 4.38
C ARG A 46 -1.12 -4.62 2.90
N VAL A 47 -2.09 -5.46 2.55
CA VAL A 47 -2.32 -5.82 1.12
C VAL A 47 -2.79 -4.61 0.27
N ALA A 48 -3.85 -3.92 0.70
CA ALA A 48 -4.38 -2.75 -0.02
C ALA A 48 -3.54 -1.49 0.22
N LEU A 49 -2.88 -1.40 1.38
CA LEU A 49 -2.12 -0.22 1.82
C LEU A 49 -0.61 -0.35 1.59
N ARG A 50 -0.13 -1.39 0.89
CA ARG A 50 1.31 -1.69 0.71
C ARG A 50 2.13 -0.51 0.21
N ASN A 51 1.57 0.30 -0.69
CA ASN A 51 2.28 1.43 -1.30
C ASN A 51 2.07 2.76 -0.54
N CYS A 52 1.15 2.81 0.43
CA CYS A 52 0.83 4.04 1.16
C CYS A 52 1.99 4.45 2.08
N GLY A 53 2.52 5.65 1.85
CA GLY A 53 3.69 6.20 2.53
C GLY A 53 5.04 5.71 1.97
N VAL A 54 5.03 4.96 0.86
CA VAL A 54 6.23 4.42 0.21
C VAL A 54 6.49 5.08 -1.15
N ILE A 55 5.43 5.34 -1.92
CA ILE A 55 5.51 5.98 -3.24
C ILE A 55 4.89 7.38 -3.21
N ASN A 56 5.26 8.22 -4.17
CA ASN A 56 4.55 9.45 -4.50
C ASN A 56 3.20 9.10 -5.17
N PRO A 57 2.05 9.43 -4.54
CA PRO A 57 0.74 9.10 -5.09
C PRO A 57 0.39 9.87 -6.37
N GLU A 58 1.11 10.95 -6.70
CA GLU A 58 0.90 11.75 -7.90
C GLU A 58 1.81 11.35 -9.06
N ASN A 59 2.74 10.42 -8.83
CA ASN A 59 3.65 9.91 -9.85
C ASN A 59 3.21 8.51 -10.31
N ILE A 60 2.71 8.43 -11.54
CA ILE A 60 2.24 7.15 -12.11
C ILE A 60 3.37 6.14 -12.29
N ASP A 61 4.58 6.59 -12.60
CA ASP A 61 5.71 5.71 -12.89
C ASP A 61 6.14 4.95 -11.63
N GLU A 62 6.07 5.59 -10.45
CA GLU A 62 6.29 4.92 -9.18
C GLU A 62 5.21 3.87 -8.89
N TYR A 63 3.94 4.15 -9.23
CA TYR A 63 2.89 3.15 -9.07
C TYR A 63 3.13 1.93 -9.97
N ILE A 64 3.50 2.15 -11.23
CA ILE A 64 3.83 1.10 -12.21
C ILE A 64 5.04 0.29 -11.75
N ALA A 65 6.10 0.95 -11.25
CA ALA A 65 7.29 0.29 -10.72
C ALA A 65 7.00 -0.65 -9.53
N HIS A 66 5.88 -0.42 -8.83
CA HIS A 66 5.37 -1.26 -7.73
C HIS A 66 4.18 -2.15 -8.15
N ASP A 67 4.24 -2.71 -9.36
CA ASP A 67 3.25 -3.61 -9.98
C ASP A 67 1.85 -2.99 -10.15
N GLY A 68 1.76 -1.66 -10.09
CA GLY A 68 0.54 -0.92 -10.41
C GLY A 68 0.08 -1.24 -11.83
N TYR A 69 -1.24 -1.39 -12.00
CA TYR A 69 -1.89 -1.78 -13.26
C TYR A 69 -1.54 -3.15 -13.84
N ALA A 70 -0.56 -3.91 -13.30
CA ALA A 70 -0.21 -5.23 -13.82
C ALA A 70 -1.42 -6.18 -13.88
N ALA A 71 -2.22 -6.23 -12.81
CA ALA A 71 -3.45 -7.04 -12.78
C ALA A 71 -4.53 -6.54 -13.76
N LEU A 72 -4.60 -5.23 -14.00
CA LEU A 72 -5.52 -4.65 -14.99
C LEU A 72 -5.10 -5.04 -16.41
N GLY A 73 -3.80 -4.93 -16.73
CA GLY A 73 -3.24 -5.36 -18.00
C GLY A 73 -3.59 -6.83 -18.29
N LYS A 74 -3.35 -7.71 -17.31
CA LYS A 74 -3.74 -9.13 -17.40
C LYS A 74 -5.25 -9.31 -17.61
N ALA A 75 -6.08 -8.64 -16.82
CA ALA A 75 -7.53 -8.78 -16.92
C ALA A 75 -8.08 -8.35 -18.28
N LEU A 76 -7.49 -7.32 -18.90
CA LEU A 76 -7.94 -6.78 -20.20
C LEU A 76 -7.41 -7.56 -21.40
N THR A 77 -6.23 -8.16 -21.30
CA THR A 77 -5.53 -8.75 -22.46
C THR A 77 -5.51 -10.28 -22.46
N GLU A 78 -5.63 -10.91 -21.30
CA GLU A 78 -5.47 -12.37 -21.15
C GLU A 78 -6.69 -13.07 -20.54
N MET A 79 -7.64 -12.33 -19.98
CA MET A 79 -8.77 -12.90 -19.25
C MET A 79 -10.11 -12.57 -19.91
N THR A 80 -11.05 -13.51 -19.80
CA THR A 80 -12.46 -13.22 -20.10
C THR A 80 -13.14 -12.60 -18.87
N PRO A 81 -14.27 -11.87 -19.04
CA PRO A 81 -15.05 -11.39 -17.91
C PRO A 81 -15.42 -12.50 -16.91
N GLN A 82 -15.76 -13.69 -17.40
CA GLN A 82 -16.07 -14.85 -16.53
C GLN A 82 -14.84 -15.31 -15.75
N SER A 83 -13.67 -15.39 -16.39
CA SER A 83 -12.42 -15.75 -15.71
C SER A 83 -12.04 -14.78 -14.60
N VAL A 84 -12.32 -13.48 -14.77
CA VAL A 84 -12.13 -12.46 -13.72
C VAL A 84 -13.08 -12.70 -12.55
N ILE A 85 -14.35 -12.98 -12.82
CA ILE A 85 -15.35 -13.30 -11.79
C ILE A 85 -14.95 -14.55 -11.01
N ASP A 86 -14.48 -15.59 -11.71
CA ASP A 86 -14.04 -16.85 -11.09
C ASP A 86 -12.83 -16.65 -10.17
N GLU A 87 -11.87 -15.81 -10.57
CA GLU A 87 -10.71 -15.48 -9.72
C GLU A 87 -11.14 -14.76 -8.43
N ILE A 88 -12.09 -13.83 -8.49
CA ILE A 88 -12.60 -13.12 -7.31
C ILE A 88 -13.48 -14.04 -6.43
N LEU A 89 -14.23 -14.97 -7.03
CA LEU A 89 -14.94 -16.01 -6.29
C LEU A 89 -13.94 -16.89 -5.52
N LYS A 90 -12.89 -17.36 -6.20
CA LYS A 90 -11.82 -18.17 -5.62
C LYS A 90 -11.07 -17.46 -4.50
N SER A 91 -10.87 -16.14 -4.63
CA SER A 91 -10.19 -15.34 -3.60
C SER A 91 -10.98 -15.22 -2.29
N GLY A 92 -12.28 -15.55 -2.30
CA GLY A 92 -13.15 -15.39 -1.13
C GLY A 92 -13.37 -13.94 -0.71
N LEU A 93 -13.18 -12.98 -1.61
CA LEU A 93 -13.34 -11.55 -1.28
C LEU A 93 -14.79 -11.27 -0.87
N ARG A 94 -14.93 -10.55 0.25
CA ARG A 94 -16.22 -10.09 0.79
C ARG A 94 -16.28 -8.57 0.75
N GLY A 95 -17.48 -8.02 0.56
CA GLY A 95 -17.73 -6.59 0.57
C GLY A 95 -17.27 -5.94 1.88
N ARG A 96 -16.46 -4.88 1.78
CA ARG A 96 -15.88 -4.17 2.94
C ARG A 96 -16.74 -3.02 3.47
N GLY A 97 -17.94 -2.83 2.94
CA GLY A 97 -18.91 -1.82 3.39
C GLY A 97 -19.77 -2.23 4.60
N GLY A 98 -19.48 -3.37 5.25
CA GLY A 98 -20.17 -3.82 6.48
C GLY A 98 -20.87 -5.18 6.33
N ALA A 99 -21.78 -5.33 5.37
CA ALA A 99 -22.59 -6.55 5.23
C ALA A 99 -21.80 -7.82 4.86
N GLY A 100 -20.59 -7.69 4.31
CA GLY A 100 -19.73 -8.84 4.01
C GLY A 100 -20.30 -9.77 2.93
N PHE A 101 -21.13 -9.28 2.01
CA PHE A 101 -21.63 -10.11 0.90
C PHE A 101 -20.46 -10.58 0.00
N PRO A 102 -20.44 -11.83 -0.51
CA PRO A 102 -19.36 -12.30 -1.37
C PRO A 102 -19.26 -11.49 -2.67
N THR A 103 -18.12 -10.84 -2.91
CA THR A 103 -17.93 -9.91 -4.03
C THR A 103 -18.07 -10.62 -5.37
N GLY A 104 -17.43 -11.78 -5.53
CA GLY A 104 -17.50 -12.55 -6.77
C GLY A 104 -18.93 -12.99 -7.13
N ARG A 105 -19.74 -13.35 -6.12
CA ARG A 105 -21.16 -13.69 -6.33
C ARG A 105 -21.96 -12.47 -6.79
N LYS A 106 -21.71 -11.30 -6.20
CA LYS A 106 -22.35 -10.05 -6.63
C LYS A 106 -22.04 -9.75 -8.09
N TRP A 107 -20.78 -9.90 -8.50
CA TRP A 107 -20.36 -9.68 -9.89
C TRP A 107 -20.99 -10.69 -10.84
N GLN A 108 -21.09 -11.97 -10.45
CA GLN A 108 -21.75 -12.99 -11.25
C GLN A 108 -23.23 -12.70 -11.50
N PHE A 109 -23.95 -12.14 -10.52
CA PHE A 109 -25.35 -11.73 -10.72
C PHE A 109 -25.46 -10.59 -11.73
N ALA A 110 -24.63 -9.54 -11.58
CA ALA A 110 -24.63 -8.42 -12.50
C ALA A 110 -24.28 -8.83 -13.94
N ALA A 111 -23.32 -9.75 -14.12
CA ALA A 111 -22.91 -10.22 -15.43
C ALA A 111 -23.98 -11.06 -16.16
N LYS A 112 -24.94 -11.65 -15.44
CA LYS A 112 -26.07 -12.38 -16.04
C LYS A 112 -27.22 -11.48 -16.49
N GLU A 113 -27.26 -10.25 -16.00
CA GLU A 113 -28.27 -9.24 -16.36
C GLU A 113 -27.84 -8.39 -17.58
N ALA A 114 -26.58 -8.50 -18.01
CA ALA A 114 -26.02 -7.83 -19.19
C ALA A 114 -26.16 -8.71 -20.44
#